data_AF-A0A2V5KJY0-F1
#
_entry.id   AF-A0A2V5KJY0-F1
#
_cell.length_a   1.000
_cell.length_b   1.000
_cell.length_c   1.000
_cell.angle_alpha   90.00
_cell.angle_beta   90.00
_cell.angle_gamma   90.00
#
_symmetry.space_group_name_H-M   'P 1'
#
loop_
_entity.id
_entity.type
_entity.pdbx_description
1 polymer ?
#
loop_
_entity_poly.entity_id
_entity_poly.type
_entity_poly.pdbx_seq_one_letter_code
_entity_poly.pdbx_strand_id
1 'polypeptide(L)'
;MTTLYLRKSINRSALRRALLLLIPLALACFAFALGAQAVLPPPTPDGGYPNGNTAEGSGALFSLTTGTNNTADGDTALHHNTTGYNNTAIGNTALYSNTGGYKNTATGHNSLLTNTTGNWNTATGAGSLKFNTTGTYNTANG
;
A
#
# COMPACT_ATOMS: atom_id res chain seq x y z
N MET A 1 47.75 20.84 52.59
CA MET A 1 46.38 21.42 52.63
C MET A 1 46.50 22.82 52.06
N THR A 2 45.96 23.19 50.91
CA THR A 2 44.59 22.95 50.42
C THR A 2 44.55 23.14 48.89
N THR A 3 43.88 22.21 48.21
CA THR A 3 43.47 22.28 46.80
C THR A 3 42.33 23.28 46.63
N LEU A 4 42.48 24.32 45.79
CA LEU A 4 41.39 25.23 45.42
C LEU A 4 40.84 24.86 44.04
N TYR A 5 39.60 24.37 44.01
CA TYR A 5 38.85 24.02 42.81
C TYR A 5 38.54 25.26 41.94
N LEU A 6 39.02 25.29 40.69
CA LEU A 6 38.62 26.28 39.69
C LEU A 6 37.17 26.02 39.25
N ARG A 7 36.23 26.81 39.77
CA ARG A 7 34.84 26.81 39.30
C ARG A 7 34.75 27.62 38.01
N LYS A 8 34.75 26.96 36.86
CA LYS A 8 34.59 27.57 35.53
C LYS A 8 33.22 28.25 35.44
N SER A 9 33.18 29.58 35.63
CA SER A 9 31.96 30.39 35.61
C SER A 9 31.48 30.56 34.16
N ILE A 10 30.30 30.02 33.84
CA ILE A 10 29.66 30.18 32.54
C ILE A 10 29.15 31.62 32.40
N ASN A 11 29.53 32.31 31.32
CA ASN A 11 29.12 33.69 31.05
C ASN A 11 27.59 33.75 30.83
N ARG A 12 26.87 34.35 31.78
CA ARG A 12 25.39 34.43 31.79
C ARG A 12 24.83 35.14 30.56
N SER A 13 25.58 36.05 29.93
CA SER A 13 25.14 36.75 28.71
C SER A 13 25.21 35.84 27.48
N ALA A 14 26.25 35.01 27.37
CA ALA A 14 26.38 34.00 26.31
C ALA A 14 25.30 32.92 26.45
N LEU A 15 25.02 32.48 27.68
CA LEU A 15 23.94 31.54 27.96
C LEU A 15 22.56 32.09 27.57
N ARG A 16 22.26 33.35 27.89
CA ARG A 16 20.99 34.00 27.50
C ARG A 16 20.85 34.12 25.99
N ARG A 17 21.91 34.49 25.27
CA ARG A 17 21.91 34.59 23.81
C ARG A 17 21.73 33.22 23.14
N ALA A 18 22.36 32.19 23.67
CA ALA A 18 22.18 30.82 23.19
C ALA A 18 20.73 30.34 23.41
N LEU A 19 20.16 30.60 24.59
CA LEU A 19 18.79 30.21 24.91
C LEU A 19 17.74 30.91 24.03
N LEU A 20 17.96 32.19 23.72
CA LEU A 20 17.09 32.97 22.82
C LEU A 20 17.05 32.45 21.38
N LEU A 21 18.09 31.75 20.93
CA LEU A 21 18.15 31.17 19.57
C LEU A 21 17.77 29.69 19.55
N LEU A 22 18.18 28.92 20.55
CA LEU A 22 18.01 27.47 20.58
C LEU A 22 16.58 27.05 20.91
N ILE A 23 15.87 27.78 21.78
CA ILE A 23 14.47 27.48 22.11
C ILE A 23 13.56 27.61 20.88
N PRO A 24 13.52 28.73 20.15
CA PRO A 24 12.65 28.85 18.98
C PRO A 24 13.06 27.91 17.85
N LEU A 25 14.36 27.63 17.68
CA LEU A 25 14.83 26.65 16.71
C LEU A 25 14.33 25.23 17.06
N ALA A 26 14.41 24.83 18.32
CA ALA A 26 13.91 23.53 18.78
C ALA A 26 12.38 23.42 18.63
N LEU A 27 11.64 24.48 18.95
CA LEU A 27 10.18 24.56 18.74
C LEU A 27 9.83 24.47 17.26
N ALA A 28 10.57 25.14 16.38
CA ALA A 28 10.39 25.03 14.94
C ALA A 28 10.66 23.60 14.46
N CYS A 29 11.76 22.97 14.88
CA CYS A 29 12.05 21.58 14.57
C CYS A 29 10.94 20.63 15.04
N PHE A 30 10.39 20.84 16.24
CA PHE A 30 9.29 20.02 16.77
C PHE A 30 7.99 20.23 15.98
N ALA A 31 7.68 21.47 15.58
CA ALA A 31 6.54 21.77 14.73
C ALA A 31 6.67 21.13 13.34
N PHE A 32 7.87 21.13 12.75
CA PHE A 32 8.14 20.44 11.48
C PHE A 32 8.10 18.92 11.63
N ALA A 33 8.54 18.37 12.77
CA ALA A 33 8.46 16.94 13.05
C ALA A 33 7.02 16.45 13.22
N LEU A 34 6.14 17.25 13.82
CA LEU A 34 4.70 16.94 13.93
C LEU A 34 3.98 16.91 12.57
N GLY A 35 4.51 17.60 11.56
CA GLY A 35 4.03 17.56 10.18
C GLY A 35 4.60 16.42 9.33
N ALA A 36 5.60 15.69 9.83
CA ALA A 36 6.19 14.56 9.12
C ALA A 36 5.29 13.33 9.27
N GLN A 37 4.26 13.22 8.43
CA GLN A 37 3.61 11.94 8.19
C GLN A 37 4.49 11.10 7.29
N ALA A 38 4.64 9.81 7.62
CA ALA A 38 5.20 8.83 6.70
C ALA A 38 4.22 8.65 5.54
N VAL A 39 4.32 9.51 4.53
CA VAL A 39 3.69 9.27 3.23
C VAL A 39 4.53 8.17 2.58
N LEU A 40 4.11 6.92 2.75
CA LEU A 40 4.70 5.82 2.00
C LEU A 40 4.37 6.08 0.52
N PRO A 41 5.38 6.19 -0.36
CA PRO A 41 5.13 6.32 -1.78
C PRO A 41 4.39 5.06 -2.25
N PRO A 42 3.36 5.18 -3.11
CA PRO A 42 2.81 4.00 -3.76
C PRO A 42 3.92 3.29 -4.55
N PRO A 43 4.14 1.97 -4.37
CA PRO A 43 3.41 1.03 -3.51
C PRO A 43 4.03 0.87 -2.11
N THR A 44 3.16 0.77 -1.09
CA THR A 44 3.54 0.48 0.30
C THR A 44 4.01 -0.97 0.43
N PRO A 45 5.19 -1.26 1.03
CA PRO A 45 5.76 -2.61 1.11
C PRO A 45 4.94 -3.71 1.80
N ASP A 46 3.85 -3.42 2.52
CA ASP A 46 3.07 -4.43 3.23
C ASP A 46 1.58 -4.04 3.40
N GLY A 47 0.74 -4.49 2.46
CA GLY A 47 -0.69 -4.79 2.69
C GLY A 47 -1.69 -3.66 3.04
N GLY A 48 -1.26 -2.46 3.39
CA GLY A 48 -2.13 -1.38 3.86
C GLY A 48 -2.69 -0.47 2.76
N TYR A 49 -3.48 -0.99 1.83
CA TYR A 49 -4.11 -0.15 0.80
C TYR A 49 -5.43 0.48 1.29
N PRO A 50 -5.77 1.72 0.89
CA PRO A 50 -7.05 2.35 1.21
C PRO A 50 -8.26 1.50 0.80
N ASN A 51 -9.42 1.75 1.42
CA ASN A 51 -10.70 1.09 1.12
C ASN A 51 -10.70 -0.44 1.33
N GLY A 52 -9.88 -0.93 2.27
CA GLY A 52 -9.84 -2.35 2.62
C GLY A 52 -9.27 -3.23 1.52
N ASN A 53 -8.39 -2.69 0.68
CA ASN A 53 -7.67 -3.47 -0.31
C ASN A 53 -6.37 -4.03 0.28
N THR A 54 -5.91 -5.14 -0.25
CA THR A 54 -4.60 -5.75 0.05
C THR A 54 -3.90 -6.01 -1.28
N ALA A 55 -2.68 -5.49 -1.43
CA ALA A 55 -1.85 -5.76 -2.60
C ALA A 55 -0.45 -6.16 -2.15
N GLU A 56 -0.03 -7.36 -2.55
CA GLU A 56 1.27 -7.94 -2.31
C GLU A 56 1.84 -8.43 -3.65
N GLY A 57 3.01 -7.92 -4.04
CA GLY A 57 3.63 -8.23 -5.33
C GLY A 57 3.80 -7.02 -6.25
N SER A 58 4.76 -7.14 -7.17
CA SER A 58 5.08 -6.08 -8.12
C SER A 58 3.88 -5.78 -9.02
N GLY A 59 3.43 -4.52 -9.05
CA GLY A 59 2.32 -4.08 -9.89
C GLY A 59 0.93 -4.61 -9.50
N ALA A 60 0.77 -5.21 -8.31
CA ALA A 60 -0.54 -5.59 -7.79
C ALA A 60 -1.41 -4.34 -7.56
N LEU A 61 -2.68 -4.38 -8.01
CA LEU A 61 -3.64 -3.26 -7.93
C LEU A 61 -3.14 -1.91 -8.48
N PHE A 62 -2.19 -1.92 -9.41
CA PHE A 62 -1.55 -0.71 -9.91
C PHE A 62 -2.52 0.35 -10.45
N SER A 63 -3.59 -0.07 -11.14
CA SER A 63 -4.57 0.83 -11.78
C SER A 63 -5.80 1.15 -10.92
N LEU A 64 -5.81 0.78 -9.64
CA LEU A 64 -6.98 0.94 -8.77
C LEU A 64 -7.31 2.40 -8.50
N THR A 65 -8.55 2.81 -8.78
CA THR A 65 -9.01 4.20 -8.57
C THR A 65 -10.04 4.29 -7.44
N THR A 66 -11.17 3.59 -7.55
CA THR A 66 -12.27 3.65 -6.56
C THR A 66 -12.72 2.29 -6.05
N GLY A 67 -12.15 1.20 -6.55
CA GLY A 67 -12.49 -0.15 -6.11
C GLY A 67 -12.14 -0.41 -4.64
N THR A 68 -12.92 -1.27 -4.00
CA THR A 68 -12.81 -1.56 -2.56
C THR A 68 -12.72 -3.07 -2.31
N ASN A 69 -12.16 -3.46 -1.17
CA ASN A 69 -12.21 -4.83 -0.68
C ASN A 69 -11.61 -5.87 -1.66
N ASN A 70 -10.57 -5.51 -2.41
CA ASN A 70 -9.86 -6.43 -3.29
C ASN A 70 -8.62 -7.00 -2.59
N THR A 71 -8.36 -8.29 -2.79
CA THR A 71 -7.10 -8.95 -2.39
C THR A 71 -6.34 -9.32 -3.66
N ALA A 72 -5.13 -8.81 -3.82
CA ALA A 72 -4.21 -9.12 -4.91
C ALA A 72 -2.88 -9.60 -4.34
N ASP A 73 -2.59 -10.89 -4.49
CA ASP A 73 -1.34 -11.52 -4.06
C ASP A 73 -0.67 -12.18 -5.26
N GLY A 74 0.40 -11.57 -5.74
CA GLY A 74 1.18 -12.05 -6.89
C GLY A 74 1.58 -10.92 -7.82
N ASP A 75 2.65 -11.15 -8.58
CA ASP A 75 3.11 -10.20 -9.60
C ASP A 75 1.98 -9.93 -10.61
N THR A 76 1.65 -8.64 -10.75
CA THR A 76 0.59 -8.07 -11.58
C THR A 76 -0.83 -8.62 -11.35
N ALA A 77 -1.11 -9.19 -10.17
CA ALA A 77 -2.48 -9.56 -9.80
C ALA A 77 -3.41 -8.32 -9.77
N LEU A 78 -4.59 -8.42 -10.39
CA LEU A 78 -5.56 -7.30 -10.52
C LEU A 78 -4.96 -5.98 -11.07
N HIS A 79 -3.91 -6.04 -11.89
CA HIS A 79 -3.17 -4.87 -12.35
C HIS A 79 -4.04 -3.78 -13.01
N HIS A 80 -5.02 -4.17 -13.83
CA HIS A 80 -5.91 -3.24 -14.54
C HIS A 80 -7.24 -2.96 -13.83
N ASN A 81 -7.41 -3.40 -12.58
CA ASN A 81 -8.65 -3.16 -11.83
C ASN A 81 -8.78 -1.69 -11.49
N THR A 82 -9.83 -1.02 -11.97
CA THR A 82 -10.07 0.41 -11.74
C THR A 82 -11.14 0.62 -10.69
N THR A 83 -12.35 0.09 -10.93
CA THR A 83 -13.55 0.30 -10.10
C THR A 83 -14.10 -1.00 -9.51
N GLY A 84 -13.57 -2.15 -9.90
CA GLY A 84 -14.03 -3.45 -9.43
C GLY A 84 -13.77 -3.64 -7.93
N TYR A 85 -14.64 -4.42 -7.28
CA TYR A 85 -14.66 -4.59 -5.82
C TYR A 85 -14.93 -6.04 -5.42
N ASN A 86 -14.56 -6.39 -4.18
CA ASN A 86 -14.71 -7.74 -3.64
C ASN A 86 -14.06 -8.85 -4.50
N ASN A 87 -12.95 -8.56 -5.19
CA ASN A 87 -12.23 -9.58 -5.94
C ASN A 87 -11.08 -10.18 -5.11
N THR A 88 -10.86 -11.48 -5.25
CA THR A 88 -9.67 -12.16 -4.71
C THR A 88 -8.85 -12.71 -5.87
N ALA A 89 -7.60 -12.27 -6.01
CA ALA A 89 -6.66 -12.70 -7.03
C ALA A 89 -5.38 -13.16 -6.36
N ILE A 90 -5.10 -14.46 -6.41
CA ILE A 90 -3.91 -15.08 -5.83
C ILE A 90 -3.17 -15.84 -6.93
N GLY A 91 -1.95 -15.43 -7.24
CA GLY A 91 -1.11 -15.97 -8.30
C GLY A 91 -0.67 -14.90 -9.31
N ASN A 92 0.46 -15.16 -9.97
CA ASN A 92 0.95 -14.29 -11.03
C ASN A 92 -0.13 -14.11 -12.12
N THR A 93 -0.37 -12.85 -12.50
CA THR A 93 -1.35 -12.41 -13.49
C THR A 93 -2.80 -12.86 -13.25
N ALA A 94 -3.17 -13.28 -12.04
CA ALA A 94 -4.55 -13.59 -11.70
C ALA A 94 -5.44 -12.33 -11.83
N LEU A 95 -6.56 -12.44 -12.54
CA LEU A 95 -7.48 -11.32 -12.83
C LEU A 95 -6.81 -10.06 -13.44
N TYR A 96 -5.69 -10.23 -14.16
CA TYR A 96 -4.88 -9.12 -14.69
C TYR A 96 -5.70 -8.05 -15.44
N SER A 97 -6.61 -8.46 -16.33
CA SER A 97 -7.39 -7.55 -17.17
C SER A 97 -8.72 -7.08 -16.56
N ASN A 98 -9.04 -7.43 -15.32
CA ASN A 98 -10.30 -7.04 -14.70
C ASN A 98 -10.35 -5.53 -14.59
N THR A 99 -11.32 -4.84 -15.20
CA THR A 99 -11.41 -3.37 -15.15
C THR A 99 -12.48 -2.90 -14.18
N GLY A 100 -13.62 -3.60 -14.14
CA GLY A 100 -14.76 -3.27 -13.29
C GLY A 100 -15.56 -4.47 -12.80
N GLY A 101 -15.13 -5.69 -13.11
CA GLY A 101 -15.76 -6.91 -12.58
C GLY A 101 -15.66 -6.99 -11.06
N TYR A 102 -16.66 -7.59 -10.43
CA TYR A 102 -16.75 -7.72 -8.97
C TYR A 102 -17.10 -9.13 -8.52
N LYS A 103 -16.73 -9.43 -7.27
CA LYS A 103 -17.01 -10.73 -6.61
C LYS A 103 -16.45 -11.93 -7.40
N ASN A 104 -15.27 -11.77 -7.98
CA ASN A 104 -14.54 -12.87 -8.61
C ASN A 104 -13.48 -13.43 -7.66
N THR A 105 -13.31 -14.75 -7.67
CA THR A 105 -12.21 -15.44 -6.99
C THR A 105 -11.34 -16.13 -8.03
N ALA A 106 -10.08 -15.75 -8.14
CA ALA A 106 -9.09 -16.32 -9.03
C ALA A 106 -7.87 -16.78 -8.24
N THR A 107 -7.63 -18.08 -8.22
CA THR A 107 -6.46 -18.68 -7.55
C THR A 107 -5.69 -19.53 -8.54
N GLY A 108 -4.48 -19.11 -8.89
CA GLY A 108 -3.60 -19.78 -9.84
C GLY A 108 -3.03 -18.82 -10.90
N HIS A 109 -1.88 -19.18 -11.47
CA HIS A 109 -1.24 -18.41 -12.54
C HIS A 109 -2.18 -18.27 -13.76
N ASN A 110 -2.38 -17.04 -14.24
CA ASN A 110 -3.33 -16.69 -15.31
C ASN A 110 -4.80 -17.11 -15.06
N SER A 111 -5.20 -17.37 -13.81
CA SER A 111 -6.62 -17.63 -13.50
C SER A 111 -7.46 -16.37 -13.76
N LEU A 112 -8.55 -16.49 -14.54
CA LEU A 112 -9.39 -15.37 -14.99
C LEU A 112 -8.63 -14.22 -15.68
N LEU A 113 -7.49 -14.52 -16.33
CA LEU A 113 -6.57 -13.52 -16.90
C LEU A 113 -7.26 -12.39 -17.68
N THR A 114 -8.16 -12.75 -18.61
CA THR A 114 -8.79 -11.79 -19.53
C THR A 114 -10.16 -11.30 -19.07
N ASN A 115 -10.59 -11.58 -17.84
CA ASN A 115 -11.88 -11.10 -17.34
C ASN A 115 -11.84 -9.57 -17.31
N THR A 116 -12.83 -8.87 -17.86
CA THR A 116 -12.89 -7.40 -17.86
C THR A 116 -14.02 -6.90 -16.96
N THR A 117 -15.24 -7.36 -17.22
CA THR A 117 -16.46 -6.97 -16.48
C THR A 117 -17.30 -8.15 -15.99
N GLY A 118 -16.83 -9.38 -16.19
CA GLY A 118 -17.46 -10.58 -15.64
C GLY A 118 -17.46 -10.55 -14.11
N ASN A 119 -18.51 -11.11 -13.52
CA ASN A 119 -18.80 -11.04 -12.08
C ASN A 119 -19.15 -12.42 -11.55
N TRP A 120 -18.95 -12.63 -10.26
CA TRP A 120 -19.36 -13.88 -9.60
C TRP A 120 -18.72 -15.13 -10.19
N ASN A 121 -17.48 -15.03 -10.69
CA ASN A 121 -16.74 -16.19 -11.20
C ASN A 121 -15.81 -16.75 -10.12
N THR A 122 -15.72 -18.07 -10.03
CA THR A 122 -14.73 -18.77 -9.21
C THR A 122 -13.85 -19.61 -10.12
N ALA A 123 -12.56 -19.31 -10.15
CA ALA A 123 -11.57 -19.99 -10.97
C ALA A 123 -10.39 -20.41 -10.11
N THR A 124 -10.31 -21.71 -9.83
CA THR A 124 -9.19 -22.32 -9.12
C THR A 124 -8.38 -23.15 -10.11
N GLY A 125 -7.05 -23.00 -10.11
CA GLY A 125 -6.17 -23.69 -11.04
C GLY A 125 -5.45 -22.77 -12.02
N ALA A 126 -4.28 -23.20 -12.50
CA ALA A 126 -3.51 -22.44 -13.48
C ALA A 126 -4.28 -22.37 -14.83
N GLY A 127 -4.55 -21.16 -15.31
CA GLY A 127 -5.31 -20.94 -16.54
C GLY A 127 -6.82 -21.25 -16.44
N SER A 128 -7.34 -21.48 -15.24
CA SER A 128 -8.77 -21.68 -15.02
C SER A 128 -9.56 -20.43 -15.44
N LEU A 129 -10.58 -20.60 -16.29
CA LEU A 129 -11.32 -19.50 -16.95
C LEU A 129 -10.44 -18.42 -17.59
N LYS A 130 -9.22 -18.75 -18.06
CA LYS A 130 -8.24 -17.78 -18.59
C LYS A 130 -8.84 -16.80 -19.61
N PHE A 131 -9.72 -17.30 -20.48
CA PHE A 131 -10.33 -16.54 -21.58
C PHE A 131 -11.75 -16.03 -21.28
N ASN A 132 -12.23 -16.13 -20.04
CA ASN A 132 -13.49 -15.49 -19.68
C ASN A 132 -13.31 -13.98 -19.76
N THR A 133 -14.17 -13.28 -20.48
CA THR A 133 -14.11 -11.81 -20.64
C THR A 133 -15.23 -11.12 -19.86
N THR A 134 -16.47 -11.51 -20.13
CA THR A 134 -17.66 -10.89 -19.52
C THR A 134 -18.61 -11.90 -18.87
N GLY A 135 -18.29 -13.20 -18.93
CA GLY A 135 -19.13 -14.25 -18.36
C GLY A 135 -19.33 -14.06 -16.86
N THR A 136 -20.51 -14.44 -16.37
CA THR A 136 -20.88 -14.33 -14.96
C THR A 136 -21.30 -15.70 -14.41
N TYR A 137 -21.16 -15.89 -13.10
CA TYR A 137 -21.59 -17.12 -12.40
C TYR A 137 -20.91 -18.41 -12.91
N ASN A 138 -19.67 -18.33 -13.38
CA ASN A 138 -18.91 -19.51 -13.78
C ASN A 138 -18.13 -20.08 -12.59
N THR A 139 -18.04 -21.40 -12.51
CA THR A 139 -17.12 -22.10 -11.62
C THR A 139 -16.25 -23.03 -12.44
N ALA A 140 -14.93 -22.90 -12.32
CA ALA A 140 -13.98 -23.83 -12.91
C ALA A 140 -12.88 -24.20 -11.91
N ASN A 141 -12.50 -25.47 -11.94
CA ASN A 141 -11.44 -26.04 -11.14
C ASN A 141 -10.53 -26.86 -12.07
N GLY A 142 -9.21 -26.67 -11.98
CA GLY A 142 -8.23 -27.28 -12.87
C GLY A 142 -6.84 -27.40 -12.27
#